data_AF-A0AAV5UM72-F1
#
_entry.id   AF-A0AAV5UM72-F1
#
_cell.length_a   1.000
_cell.length_b   1.000
_cell.length_c   1.000
_cell.angle_alpha   90.00
_cell.angle_beta   90.00
_cell.angle_gamma   90.00
#
_symmetry.space_group_name_H-M   'P 1'
#
loop_
_entity.id
_entity.type
_entity.pdbx_description
1 polymer ?
#
loop_
_entity_poly.entity_id
_entity_poly.type
_entity_poly.pdbx_seq_one_letter_code
_entity_poly.pdbx_strand_id
1 'polypeptide(L)'
;HLDRRRNRIIPLQLHFKSLIPDHFSGFPFSASTPCDFFRATDKGKRIKAKVILLEANSCCDHLIIYDGNLGGGILANITGEVRNETYITSSSNLMRVSWQPNGGV
;
A
#
# COMPACT_ATOMS: atom_id res chain seq x y z
N HIS A 1 16.29 22.85 18.80
CA HIS A 1 16.00 21.70 19.68
C HIS A 1 14.60 21.17 19.33
N LEU A 2 14.52 20.14 18.48
CA LEU A 2 13.27 19.47 18.12
C LEU A 2 13.57 17.97 18.05
N ASP A 3 13.48 17.32 19.21
CA ASP A 3 13.40 15.87 19.32
C ASP A 3 11.91 15.50 19.31
N ARG A 4 11.48 14.81 18.25
CA ARG A 4 10.15 14.20 18.11
C ARG A 4 10.27 12.72 17.75
N ARG A 5 11.21 12.01 18.36
CA ARG A 5 11.13 10.56 18.50
C ARG A 5 9.96 10.23 19.45
N ARG A 6 8.77 9.97 18.89
CA ARG A 6 7.66 9.20 19.50
C ARG A 6 6.48 9.13 18.51
N ASN A 7 6.16 7.93 18.04
CA ASN A 7 4.82 7.56 17.54
C ASN A 7 4.22 8.42 16.41
N ARG A 8 4.89 8.52 15.25
CA ARG A 8 4.16 8.86 14.01
C ARG A 8 3.48 7.60 13.50
N ILE A 9 2.21 7.45 13.84
CA ILE A 9 1.24 6.71 13.05
C ILE A 9 1.33 7.27 11.63
N ILE A 10 1.68 6.46 10.65
CA ILE A 10 1.68 6.85 9.24
C ILE A 10 0.40 6.25 8.64
N PRO A 11 -0.67 7.04 8.47
CA PRO A 11 -1.89 6.53 7.89
C PRO A 11 -1.65 6.32 6.39
N LEU A 12 -1.35 5.10 5.97
CA LEU A 12 -1.57 4.73 4.59
C LEU A 12 -3.09 4.66 4.37
N GLN A 13 -3.67 5.76 3.88
CA GLN A 13 -5.04 5.74 3.38
C GLN A 13 -4.99 5.27 1.92
N LEU A 14 -5.25 3.98 1.71
CA LEU A 14 -5.57 3.48 0.38
C LEU A 14 -7.07 3.55 0.18
N HIS A 15 -7.51 4.27 -0.83
CA HIS A 15 -8.89 4.21 -1.27
C HIS A 15 -8.97 3.24 -2.44
N PHE A 16 -9.52 2.06 -2.20
CA PHE A 16 -9.95 1.17 -3.27
C PHE A 16 -11.34 1.62 -3.71
N LYS A 17 -11.47 2.22 -4.90
CA LYS A 17 -12.80 2.37 -5.51
C LYS A 17 -13.23 1.01 -6.04
N SER A 18 -13.83 0.20 -5.17
CA SER A 18 -14.77 -0.84 -5.58
C SER A 18 -16.18 -0.26 -5.48
N LEU A 19 -17.14 -0.75 -6.29
CA LEU A 19 -18.54 -0.28 -6.28
C LEU A 19 -19.31 -0.67 -4.99
N ILE A 20 -18.60 -0.91 -3.89
CA ILE A 20 -19.10 -1.36 -2.59
C ILE A 20 -18.33 -0.54 -1.52
N PRO A 21 -19.00 0.04 -0.51
CA PRO A 21 -18.34 0.85 0.49
C PRO A 21 -17.56 -0.04 1.46
N ASP A 22 -16.29 -0.29 1.18
CA ASP A 22 -15.44 -1.07 2.08
C ASP A 22 -14.73 -0.18 3.09
N HIS A 23 -15.08 -0.42 4.36
CA HIS A 23 -14.35 0.07 5.51
C HIS A 23 -12.93 -0.51 5.50
N PHE A 24 -11.94 0.37 5.38
CA PHE A 24 -10.51 0.03 5.31
C PHE A 24 -9.98 -0.30 6.71
N SER A 25 -10.19 -1.53 7.17
CA SER A 25 -9.58 -2.07 8.40
C SER A 25 -8.55 -3.12 8.00
N GLY A 26 -7.28 -2.74 7.98
CA GLY A 26 -6.26 -3.68 7.56
C GLY A 26 -4.84 -3.20 7.76
N PHE A 27 -4.52 -1.97 7.35
CA PHE A 27 -3.15 -1.47 7.45
C PHE A 27 -2.62 -1.57 8.89
N PRO A 28 -1.40 -2.10 9.10
CA PRO A 28 -0.86 -2.36 10.42
C PRO A 28 -0.89 -1.07 11.23
N PHE A 29 -1.29 -1.19 12.49
CA PHE A 29 -1.30 -0.08 13.44
C PHE A 29 0.10 0.49 13.70
N SER A 30 1.15 -0.21 13.25
CA SER A 30 2.53 0.24 13.29
C SER A 30 3.19 0.22 11.90
N ALA A 31 3.81 1.34 11.51
CA ALA A 31 4.64 1.43 10.32
C ALA A 31 5.87 0.52 10.36
N SER A 32 6.25 0.01 11.54
CA SER A 32 7.38 -0.92 11.69
C SER A 32 7.04 -2.38 11.43
N THR A 33 5.77 -2.73 11.22
CA THR A 33 5.34 -4.12 11.04
C THR A 33 5.09 -4.39 9.56
N PRO A 34 5.81 -5.34 8.93
CA PRO A 34 5.51 -5.74 7.56
C PRO A 34 4.12 -6.36 7.45
N CYS A 35 3.46 -6.15 6.33
CA CYS A 35 2.12 -6.70 6.10
C CYS A 35 1.80 -6.82 4.62
N ASP A 36 0.87 -7.73 4.31
CA ASP A 36 0.31 -7.90 2.98
C ASP A 36 -1.20 -7.72 3.01
N PHE A 37 -1.70 -6.92 2.07
CA PHE A 37 -3.12 -6.75 1.79
C PHE A 37 -3.44 -7.35 0.44
N PHE A 38 -4.53 -8.12 0.42
CA PHE A 38 -5.03 -8.73 -0.79
C PHE A 38 -6.41 -8.16 -1.06
N ARG A 39 -6.61 -7.69 -2.28
CA ARG A 39 -7.91 -7.24 -2.75
C ARG A 39 -8.28 -8.06 -3.98
N ALA A 40 -9.47 -8.64 -3.96
CA ALA A 40 -10.05 -9.32 -5.10
C ALA A 40 -11.32 -8.59 -5.57
N THR A 41 -11.65 -8.76 -6.84
CA THR A 41 -12.93 -8.38 -7.44
C THR A 41 -13.40 -9.50 -8.39
N ASP A 42 -14.56 -9.33 -8.99
CA ASP A 42 -15.11 -10.33 -9.92
C ASP A 42 -14.17 -10.56 -11.11
N LYS A 43 -14.21 -11.78 -11.67
CA LYS A 43 -13.44 -12.10 -12.87
C LYS A 43 -13.78 -11.12 -14.00
N GLY A 44 -12.76 -10.70 -14.74
CA GLY A 44 -12.88 -9.72 -15.83
C GLY A 44 -12.95 -8.25 -15.36
N LYS A 45 -13.05 -7.98 -14.06
CA LYS A 45 -12.91 -6.63 -13.49
C LYS A 45 -11.47 -6.38 -13.05
N ARG A 46 -11.10 -5.09 -13.03
CA ARG A 46 -9.77 -4.61 -12.62
C ARG A 46 -9.87 -3.79 -11.34
N ILE A 47 -8.78 -3.74 -10.58
CA ILE A 47 -8.73 -3.04 -9.30
C ILE A 47 -7.95 -1.76 -9.48
N LYS A 48 -8.52 -0.64 -9.01
CA LYS A 48 -7.88 0.67 -8.93
C LYS A 48 -7.56 0.99 -7.47
N ALA A 49 -6.28 1.11 -7.15
CA ALA A 49 -5.78 1.57 -5.86
C ALA A 49 -5.34 3.02 -5.96
N LYS A 50 -5.82 3.87 -5.04
CA LYS A 50 -5.32 5.23 -4.88
C LYS A 50 -4.54 5.33 -3.56
N VAL A 51 -3.26 5.66 -3.64
CA VAL A 51 -2.43 6.05 -2.50
C VAL A 51 -2.69 7.52 -2.22
N ILE A 52 -3.43 7.83 -1.15
CA ILE A 52 -3.72 9.23 -0.80
C ILE A 52 -2.46 9.90 -0.25
N LEU A 53 -1.79 9.22 0.68
CA LEU A 53 -0.54 9.63 1.31
C LEU A 53 0.25 8.37 1.68
N LEU A 54 1.55 8.36 1.37
CA LEU A 54 2.54 7.46 1.94
C LEU A 54 3.70 8.33 2.41
N GLU A 55 4.17 8.11 3.64
CA GLU A 55 5.42 8.65 4.15
C GLU A 55 6.32 7.46 4.49
N ALA A 56 7.24 7.10 3.61
CA ALA A 56 8.17 5.99 3.82
C ALA A 56 9.60 6.52 3.93
N ASN A 57 10.48 5.83 4.64
CA ASN A 57 11.91 6.13 4.58
C ASN A 57 12.44 5.79 3.17
N SER A 58 12.95 6.79 2.46
CA SER A 58 13.41 6.65 1.08
C SER A 58 14.60 5.70 0.89
N CYS A 59 15.34 5.36 1.95
CA CYS A 59 16.49 4.46 1.82
C CYS A 59 16.09 2.99 1.66
N CYS A 60 15.01 2.58 2.35
CA CYS A 60 14.88 1.19 2.76
C CYS A 60 13.43 0.73 2.98
N ASP A 61 12.48 1.65 3.14
CA ASP A 61 11.07 1.28 3.29
C ASP A 61 10.39 1.23 1.93
N HIS A 62 9.69 0.13 1.67
CA HIS A 62 9.04 -0.11 0.39
C HIS A 62 7.56 -0.40 0.56
N LEU A 63 6.72 0.28 -0.22
CA LEU A 63 5.36 -0.13 -0.51
C LEU A 63 5.34 -0.71 -1.94
N ILE A 64 5.11 -2.01 -2.05
CA ILE A 64 5.11 -2.72 -3.33
C ILE A 64 3.68 -3.11 -3.68
N ILE A 65 3.23 -2.73 -4.87
CA ILE A 65 1.90 -3.07 -5.39
C ILE A 65 2.07 -4.06 -6.53
N TYR A 66 1.35 -5.18 -6.45
CA TYR A 66 1.41 -6.27 -7.41
C TYR A 66 0.09 -6.44 -8.17
N ASP A 67 0.21 -6.80 -9.45
CA ASP A 67 -0.86 -7.26 -10.32
C ASP A 67 -1.05 -8.77 -10.13
N GLY A 68 -1.97 -9.15 -9.24
CA GLY A 68 -2.19 -10.55 -8.85
C GLY A 68 -1.72 -10.89 -7.45
N ASN A 69 -1.54 -12.20 -7.22
CA ASN A 69 -1.22 -12.80 -5.92
C ASN A 69 0.31 -13.03 -5.78
N LEU A 70 0.72 -14.05 -5.02
CA LEU A 70 2.09 -14.55 -4.97
C LEU A 70 2.59 -14.87 -6.40
N GLY A 71 3.65 -14.18 -6.84
CA GLY A 71 4.19 -14.29 -8.20
C GLY A 71 3.58 -13.34 -9.24
N GLY A 72 2.66 -12.46 -8.84
CA GLY A 72 2.13 -11.41 -9.70
C GLY A 72 3.19 -10.38 -10.10
N GLY A 73 2.96 -9.70 -11.22
CA GLY A 73 3.88 -8.66 -11.72
C GLY A 73 3.90 -7.43 -10.81
N ILE A 74 5.03 -6.75 -10.67
CA ILE A 74 5.12 -5.51 -9.91
C ILE A 74 4.50 -4.37 -10.72
N LEU A 75 3.46 -3.73 -10.17
CA LEU A 75 2.88 -2.50 -10.72
C LEU A 75 3.65 -1.28 -10.23
N ALA A 76 4.07 -1.28 -8.97
CA ALA A 76 4.82 -0.18 -8.38
C ALA A 76 5.69 -0.66 -7.23
N ASN A 77 6.87 -0.05 -7.10
CA ASN A 77 7.72 -0.12 -5.92
C ASN A 77 7.96 1.32 -5.45
N ILE A 78 7.38 1.69 -4.31
CA ILE A 78 7.26 3.07 -3.87
C ILE A 78 8.05 3.25 -2.58
N THR A 79 8.87 4.30 -2.55
CA THR A 79 9.68 4.73 -1.40
C THR A 79 9.49 6.23 -1.18
N GLY A 80 9.86 6.76 -0.03
CA GLY A 80 9.76 8.21 0.24
C GLY A 80 8.33 8.70 0.45
N GLU A 81 8.12 10.01 0.27
CA GLU A 81 6.79 10.61 0.37
C GLU A 81 6.10 10.66 -1.00
N VAL A 82 4.89 10.11 -1.09
CA VAL A 82 4.02 10.27 -2.27
C VAL A 82 2.60 10.64 -1.89
N ARG A 83 1.90 11.35 -2.79
CA ARG A 83 0.53 11.83 -2.58
C ARG A 83 -0.32 11.66 -3.83
N ASN A 84 -1.55 11.19 -3.66
CA ASN A 84 -2.56 11.03 -4.71
C ASN A 84 -2.16 10.13 -5.89
N GLU A 85 -1.23 9.20 -5.70
CA GLU A 85 -0.83 8.26 -6.74
C GLU A 85 -1.88 7.17 -6.98
N THR A 86 -1.95 6.67 -8.20
CA THR A 86 -2.99 5.73 -8.62
C THR A 86 -2.42 4.59 -9.44
N TYR A 87 -2.76 3.36 -9.07
CA TYR A 87 -2.33 2.13 -9.73
C TYR A 87 -3.52 1.26 -10.09
N ILE A 88 -3.45 0.59 -11.24
CA ILE A 88 -4.55 -0.23 -11.77
C ILE A 88 -3.97 -1.56 -12.23
N THR A 89 -4.64 -2.67 -11.90
CA THR A 89 -4.27 -3.98 -12.44
C THR A 89 -4.43 -4.01 -13.96
N SER A 90 -3.55 -4.70 -14.66
CA SER A 90 -3.58 -4.82 -16.12
C SER A 90 -4.48 -5.97 -16.56
N SER A 91 -4.29 -7.15 -15.97
CA SER A 91 -4.94 -8.41 -16.38
C SER A 91 -5.56 -9.19 -15.22
N SER A 92 -5.13 -8.93 -13.98
CA SER A 92 -5.66 -9.63 -12.81
C SER A 92 -6.90 -8.94 -12.23
N ASN A 93 -7.81 -9.76 -11.70
CA ASN A 93 -8.90 -9.34 -10.82
C ASN A 93 -8.49 -9.36 -9.32
N LEU A 94 -7.19 -9.52 -9.05
CA LEU A 94 -6.60 -9.53 -7.72
C LEU A 94 -5.41 -8.58 -7.67
N MET A 95 -5.27 -7.84 -6.57
CA MET A 95 -4.16 -6.94 -6.30
C MET A 95 -3.60 -7.27 -4.92
N ARG A 96 -2.28 -7.39 -4.82
CA ARG A 96 -1.58 -7.47 -3.53
C ARG A 96 -0.84 -6.17 -3.28
N VAL A 97 -0.94 -5.64 -2.07
CA VAL A 97 -0.15 -4.50 -1.59
C VAL A 97 0.70 -4.99 -0.42
N SER A 98 2.02 -4.87 -0.55
CA SER A 98 2.99 -5.34 0.43
C SER A 98 3.73 -4.15 1.03
N TRP A 99 3.66 -4.00 2.35
CA TRP A 99 4.48 -3.05 3.09
C TRP A 99 5.68 -3.76 3.68
N GLN A 100 6.87 -3.26 3.34
CA GLN A 100 8.15 -3.82 3.72
C GLN A 100 8.99 -2.71 4.38
N PRO A 101 8.79 -2.48 5.68
CA PRO A 101 9.62 -1.56 6.44
C PRO A 101 10.99 -2.20 6.64
N ASN A 102 12.05 -1.52 6.20
CA ASN A 102 13.43 -1.97 6.39
C ASN A 102 14.35 -0.84 6.91
N GLY A 103 13.76 0.31 7.25
CA GLY A 103 14.41 1.41 7.97
C GLY A 103 14.29 1.24 9.48
N GLY A 104 15.07 0.33 10.06
CA GLY A 104 15.18 0.22 11.51
C GLY A 104 16.03 1.34 12.11
N VAL A 105 15.40 2.31 12.78
CA VAL A 105 15.60 2.70 14.21
C VAL A 105 14.60 3.75 14.67
#